data_AF-A0A7K0JDV0-F1
#
_entry.id   AF-A0A7K0JDV0-F1
#
_cell.length_a   1.000
_cell.length_b   1.000
_cell.length_c   1.000
_cell.angle_alpha   90.00
_cell.angle_beta   90.00
_cell.angle_gamma   90.00
#
_symmetry.space_group_name_H-M   'P 1'
#
loop_
_entity.id
_entity.type
_entity.pdbx_description
1 polymer ?
#
loop_
_entity_poly.entity_id
_entity_poly.type
_entity_poly.pdbx_seq_one_letter_code
_entity_poly.pdbx_strand_id
1 'polypeptide(L)'
;MARRRSITLDQESRVLSLYKDGIAIKEIIRETGVRSEQTIYRILDSNGVPRRPKVNGVKRILVMIEEDVAAILDKEQSVSLYVNEAIRFYHGNRH
;
A
#
# COMPACT_ATOMS: atom_id res chain seq x y z
N MET A 1 -29.55 0.06 -17.75
CA MET A 1 -28.55 -0.68 -18.55
C MET A 1 -27.51 -1.28 -17.62
N ALA A 2 -27.43 -2.60 -17.51
CA ALA A 2 -26.39 -3.26 -16.71
C ALA A 2 -25.04 -3.10 -17.43
N ARG A 3 -24.13 -2.32 -16.84
CA ARG A 3 -22.78 -2.09 -17.37
C ARG A 3 -22.03 -3.43 -17.34
N ARG A 4 -21.73 -4.03 -18.50
CA ARG A 4 -20.89 -5.24 -18.61
C ARG A 4 -19.61 -5.01 -17.79
N ARG A 5 -19.36 -5.87 -16.80
CA ARG A 5 -18.08 -5.87 -16.09
C ARG A 5 -16.99 -6.18 -17.12
N SER A 6 -16.13 -5.21 -17.40
CA SER A 6 -15.01 -5.35 -18.35
C SER A 6 -13.82 -6.12 -17.75
N ILE A 7 -14.00 -6.73 -16.58
CA ILE A 7 -12.97 -7.39 -15.77
C ILE A 7 -13.46 -8.79 -15.44
N THR A 8 -12.57 -9.77 -15.59
CA THR A 8 -12.83 -11.15 -15.17
C THR A 8 -12.63 -11.29 -13.66
N LEU A 9 -13.27 -12.30 -13.07
CA LEU A 9 -13.08 -12.62 -11.64
C LEU A 9 -11.61 -12.94 -11.31
N ASP A 10 -10.88 -13.55 -12.24
CA ASP A 10 -9.45 -13.85 -12.11
C ASP A 10 -8.61 -12.56 -12.02
N GLN A 11 -8.84 -11.61 -12.93
CA GLN A 11 -8.18 -10.30 -12.88
C GLN A 11 -8.49 -9.56 -11.58
N GLU A 12 -9.74 -9.59 -11.14
CA GLU A 12 -10.16 -8.98 -9.88
C GLU A 12 -9.43 -9.60 -8.68
N SER A 13 -9.43 -10.93 -8.57
CA SER A 13 -8.73 -11.66 -7.51
C SER A 13 -7.23 -11.35 -7.49
N ARG A 14 -6.59 -11.32 -8.67
CA ARG A 14 -5.15 -11.06 -8.79
C ARG A 14 -4.79 -9.62 -8.43
N VAL A 15 -5.61 -8.64 -8.80
CA VAL A 15 -5.47 -7.25 -8.32
C VAL A 15 -5.52 -7.18 -6.80
N LEU A 16 -6.48 -7.87 -6.16
CA LEU A 16 -6.63 -7.84 -4.71
C LEU A 16 -5.44 -8.48 -3.99
N SER A 17 -4.92 -9.60 -4.50
CA SER A 17 -3.73 -10.26 -3.94
C SER A 17 -2.53 -9.32 -3.99
N LEU A 18 -2.15 -8.88 -5.20
CA LEU A 18 -0.97 -8.03 -5.40
C LEU A 18 -1.07 -6.70 -4.64
N TYR A 19 -2.28 -6.15 -4.50
CA TYR A 19 -2.46 -4.94 -3.71
C TYR A 19 -2.20 -5.16 -2.21
N LYS A 20 -2.62 -6.29 -1.66
CA LYS A 20 -2.36 -6.65 -0.26
C LYS A 20 -0.87 -6.92 -0.03
N ASP A 21 -0.21 -7.51 -1.03
CA ASP A 21 1.23 -7.79 -1.00
C ASP A 21 2.13 -6.54 -1.14
N GLY A 22 1.54 -5.33 -1.20
CA GLY A 22 2.30 -4.09 -1.25
C GLY A 22 2.82 -3.69 -2.62
N ILE A 23 2.56 -4.48 -3.66
CA ILE A 23 3.01 -4.21 -5.04
C ILE A 23 2.47 -2.85 -5.53
N ALA A 24 3.30 -2.08 -6.24
CA ALA A 24 2.91 -0.75 -6.70
C ALA A 24 1.76 -0.83 -7.71
N ILE A 25 0.81 0.13 -7.66
CA ILE A 25 -0.35 0.18 -8.57
C ILE A 25 0.06 0.03 -10.05
N LYS A 26 1.15 0.69 -10.46
CA LYS A 26 1.66 0.62 -11.84
C LYS A 26 2.13 -0.78 -12.23
N GLU A 27 2.67 -1.54 -11.28
CA GLU A 27 3.12 -2.91 -11.50
C GLU A 27 1.93 -3.88 -11.50
N ILE A 28 0.95 -3.66 -10.61
CA ILE A 28 -0.33 -4.39 -10.65
C ILE A 28 -1.00 -4.26 -12.02
N ILE A 29 -1.00 -3.06 -12.62
CA ILE A 29 -1.52 -2.84 -13.99
C ILE A 29 -0.81 -3.72 -15.01
N ARG A 30 0.53 -3.80 -14.94
CA ARG A 30 1.34 -4.60 -15.87
C ARG A 30 1.06 -6.09 -15.70
N GLU A 31 1.02 -6.58 -14.47
CA GLU A 31 0.83 -7.99 -14.15
C GLU A 31 -0.59 -8.51 -14.44
N THR A 32 -1.60 -7.67 -14.28
CA THR A 32 -3.02 -8.08 -14.39
C THR A 32 -3.67 -7.73 -15.73
N GLY A 33 -3.04 -6.88 -16.53
CA GLY A 33 -3.59 -6.37 -17.78
C GLY A 33 -4.81 -5.43 -17.59
N VAL A 34 -5.03 -4.93 -16.38
CA VAL A 34 -6.11 -3.98 -16.09
C VAL A 34 -5.80 -2.63 -16.73
N ARG A 35 -6.80 -2.02 -17.37
CA ARG A 35 -6.61 -0.89 -18.29
C ARG A 35 -6.19 0.44 -17.64
N SER A 36 -6.40 0.61 -16.33
CA SER A 36 -6.10 1.88 -15.66
C SER A 36 -6.07 1.78 -14.14
N GLU A 37 -5.39 2.74 -13.50
CA GLU A 37 -5.38 2.89 -12.03
C GLU A 37 -6.80 3.08 -11.46
N GLN A 38 -7.63 3.86 -12.15
CA GLN A 38 -9.02 4.09 -11.77
C GLN A 38 -9.81 2.78 -11.65
N THR A 39 -9.47 1.81 -12.49
CA THR A 39 -10.12 0.51 -12.49
C THR A 39 -9.71 -0.30 -11.25
N ILE A 40 -8.44 -0.25 -10.86
CA ILE A 40 -7.97 -0.86 -9.60
C ILE A 40 -8.69 -0.22 -8.42
N TYR A 41 -8.78 1.12 -8.34
CA TYR A 41 -9.49 1.78 -7.24
C TYR A 41 -10.96 1.35 -7.15
N ARG A 42 -11.65 1.19 -8.29
CA ARG A 42 -13.03 0.67 -8.29
C ARG A 42 -13.13 -0.77 -7.76
N ILE A 43 -12.17 -1.63 -8.09
CA ILE A 43 -12.09 -2.99 -7.55
C ILE A 43 -11.93 -2.92 -6.02
N LEU A 44 -10.98 -2.12 -5.54
CA LEU A 44 -10.74 -1.95 -4.10
C LEU A 44 -11.99 -1.45 -3.38
N ASP A 45 -12.59 -0.37 -3.88
CA ASP A 45 -13.78 0.25 -3.29
C ASP A 45 -14.96 -0.74 -3.28
N SER A 46 -15.16 -1.53 -4.36
CA SER A 46 -16.26 -2.52 -4.44
C SER A 46 -16.06 -3.72 -3.52
N ASN A 47 -14.81 -4.00 -3.13
CA ASN A 47 -14.45 -5.10 -2.21
C ASN A 47 -14.17 -4.61 -0.78
N GLY A 48 -14.44 -3.33 -0.48
CA GLY A 48 -14.20 -2.76 0.85
C GLY A 48 -12.72 -2.73 1.27
N VAL A 49 -11.79 -2.79 0.32
CA VAL A 49 -10.35 -2.75 0.61
C VAL A 49 -9.92 -1.29 0.78
N PRO A 50 -9.41 -0.91 1.96
CA PRO A 50 -8.98 0.46 2.21
C PRO A 50 -7.76 0.81 1.36
N ARG A 51 -7.65 2.09 1.01
CA ARG A 51 -6.49 2.61 0.27
C ARG A 51 -5.29 2.68 1.20
N ARG A 52 -4.11 2.38 0.65
CA ARG A 52 -2.83 2.57 1.36
C ARG A 52 -2.73 3.99 1.91
N PRO A 53 -2.37 4.16 3.18
CA PRO A 53 -2.25 5.46 3.81
C PRO A 53 -1.21 6.31 3.07
N LYS A 54 -1.55 7.58 2.85
CA LYS A 54 -0.64 8.56 2.28
C LYS A 54 0.11 9.27 3.39
N VAL A 55 1.43 9.28 3.31
CA VAL A 55 2.26 10.12 4.18
C VAL A 55 2.47 11.47 3.50
N ASN A 56 2.02 12.55 4.15
CA ASN A 56 2.34 13.92 3.74
C ASN A 56 3.75 14.26 4.21
N GLY A 57 4.76 13.82 3.46
CA GLY A 57 6.17 14.04 3.80
C GLY A 57 6.53 15.53 3.74
N VAL A 58 6.78 16.14 4.90
CA VAL A 58 7.21 17.55 5.02
C VAL A 58 8.73 17.73 5.01
N LYS A 59 9.47 16.70 5.42
CA LYS A 59 10.94 16.71 5.51
C LYS A 59 11.47 15.29 5.37
N ARG A 60 12.66 15.15 4.75
CA ARG A 60 13.42 13.90 4.70
C ARG A 60 14.57 13.98 5.71
N ILE A 61 14.82 12.88 6.40
CA ILE A 61 15.89 12.73 7.39
C ILE A 61 16.69 11.48 7.01
N LEU A 62 18.02 11.56 7.09
CA LEU A 62 18.90 10.42 6.94
C LEU A 62 19.35 9.97 8.34
N VAL A 63 19.21 8.68 8.63
CA VAL A 63 19.62 8.07 9.90
C VAL A 63 20.34 6.76 9.61
N MET A 64 21.29 6.40 10.45
CA MET A 64 21.88 5.07 10.45
C MET A 64 21.03 4.18 11.37
N ILE A 65 20.73 2.97 10.93
CA ILE A 65 19.95 1.98 11.68
C ILE A 65 20.77 0.69 11.81
N GLU A 66 20.47 -0.09 12.85
CA GLU A 66 21.05 -1.40 13.07
C GLU A 66 20.45 -2.45 12.12
N GLU A 67 21.13 -3.59 11.97
CA GLU A 67 20.76 -4.64 11.02
C GLU A 67 19.40 -5.25 11.31
N ASP A 68 19.09 -5.49 12.59
CA ASP A 68 17.81 -6.00 13.05
C ASP A 68 16.67 -5.00 12.77
N VAL A 69 16.92 -3.71 12.95
CA VAL A 69 15.96 -2.64 12.62
C VAL A 69 15.71 -2.57 11.12
N ALA A 70 16.74 -2.72 10.28
CA ALA A 70 16.59 -2.77 8.83
C ALA A 70 15.69 -3.93 8.41
N ALA A 71 15.89 -5.12 8.98
CA ALA A 71 15.07 -6.31 8.69
C ALA A 71 13.59 -6.14 9.12
N ILE A 72 13.29 -5.29 10.11
CA ILE A 72 11.93 -4.91 10.47
C ILE A 72 11.35 -3.99 9.40
N LEU A 73 12.08 -2.93 9.01
CA LEU A 73 11.60 -1.94 8.04
C LEU A 73 11.35 -2.56 6.65
N ASP A 74 12.11 -3.57 6.23
CA ASP A 74 11.93 -4.25 4.95
C ASP A 74 10.60 -5.01 4.84
N LYS A 75 10.00 -5.39 5.98
CA LYS A 75 8.69 -6.04 6.02
C LYS A 75 7.54 -5.04 5.94
N GLU A 76 7.82 -3.76 6.17
CA GLU A 76 6.78 -2.75 6.27
C GLU A 76 6.43 -2.16 4.91
N GLN A 77 5.13 -2.20 4.60
CA GLN A 77 4.60 -1.64 3.35
C GLN A 77 4.85 -0.12 3.24
N SER A 78 4.96 0.58 4.38
CA SER A 78 5.28 2.01 4.42
C SER A 78 6.22 2.34 5.57
N VAL A 79 7.52 2.32 5.29
CA VAL A 79 8.58 2.72 6.23
C VAL A 79 8.31 4.09 6.85
N SER A 80 7.91 5.09 6.05
CA SER A 80 7.66 6.43 6.58
C SER A 80 6.48 6.49 7.55
N LEU A 81 5.42 5.71 7.32
CA LEU A 81 4.30 5.66 8.25
C LEU A 81 4.73 4.98 9.55
N TYR A 82 5.38 3.82 9.42
CA TYR A 82 5.86 3.04 10.55
C TYR A 82 6.79 3.85 11.45
N VAL A 83 7.79 4.53 10.87
CA VAL A 83 8.72 5.39 11.62
C VAL A 83 7.98 6.55 12.32
N ASN A 84 7.02 7.19 11.65
CA ASN A 84 6.24 8.28 12.26
C ASN A 84 5.40 7.78 13.45
N GLU A 85 4.77 6.62 13.34
CA GLU A 85 3.97 6.04 14.42
C GLU A 85 4.84 5.58 15.59
N ALA A 86 5.98 4.94 15.30
CA ALA A 86 6.94 4.53 16.32
C ALA A 86 7.47 5.73 17.13
N ILE A 87 7.82 6.83 16.47
CA ILE A 87 8.28 8.06 17.14
C ILE A 87 7.17 8.64 18.03
N ARG A 88 5.93 8.74 17.52
CA ARG A 88 4.79 9.24 18.32
C ARG A 88 4.51 8.36 19.53
N PHE A 89 4.49 7.05 19.34
CA PHE A 89 4.29 6.09 20.41
C PHE A 89 5.38 6.23 21.47
N TYR A 90 6.65 6.24 21.07
CA TYR A 90 7.75 6.38 22.02
C TYR A 90 7.71 7.71 22.77
N HIS A 91 7.43 8.82 22.08
CA HIS A 91 7.29 10.13 22.72
C HIS A 91 6.11 10.18 23.71
N GLY A 92 4.96 9.61 23.34
CA GLY A 92 3.77 9.60 24.19
C GLY A 92 3.92 8.80 25.48
N ASN A 93 4.74 7.74 25.47
CA ASN A 93 5.01 6.90 26.64
C ASN A 93 6.18 7.39 27.52
N ARG A 94 6.76 8.57 27.23
CA ARG A 94 7.82 9.17 28.05
C ARG A 94 7.29 10.06 29.19
N HIS A 95 5.96 10.16 29.32
CA HIS A 95 5.24 10.92 30.33
C HIS A 95 4.15 10.05 30.95
#